data_AF-A0A3L7NRK4-F1
#
_entry.id   AF-A0A3L7NRK4-F1
#
_cell.length_a   1.000
_cell.length_b   1.000
_cell.length_c   1.000
_cell.angle_alpha   90.00
_cell.angle_beta   90.00
_cell.angle_gamma   90.00
#
_symmetry.space_group_name_H-M   'P 1'
#
loop_
_entity.id
_entity.type
_entity.pdbx_description
1 polymer ?
#
loop_
_entity_poly.entity_id
_entity_poly.type
_entity_poly.pdbx_seq_one_letter_code
_entity_poly.pdbx_strand_id
1 'polypeptide(L)'
;MLTPEPSLSGRRRLLTQASLLPLAALAASLTAGCAKPPDYKAEPDKARAVLESVLNAWKEGRTAVDLQKQSPPVYVADERWLKGAELTSFTIHASRPFGPSTRFEVTLEGPAPLGTKNVVYMVSTQPAISVALGD
;
A
#
# COMPACT_ATOMS: atom_id res chain seq x y z
N MET A 1 35.99 -64.78 -52.04
CA MET A 1 37.24 -64.46 -52.76
C MET A 1 36.89 -63.42 -53.82
N LEU A 2 37.59 -62.29 -53.81
CA LEU A 2 37.51 -61.13 -54.72
C LEU A 2 36.24 -60.24 -54.74
N THR A 3 36.51 -58.94 -54.69
CA THR A 3 35.62 -57.77 -54.78
C THR A 3 35.06 -57.55 -56.20
N PRO A 4 34.08 -56.65 -56.36
CA PRO A 4 34.45 -55.38 -57.00
C PRO A 4 33.94 -54.14 -56.26
N GLU A 5 34.75 -53.07 -56.33
CA GLU A 5 34.33 -51.69 -56.07
C GLU A 5 33.30 -51.23 -57.11
N PRO A 6 32.52 -50.18 -56.80
CA PRO A 6 32.79 -48.96 -57.56
C PRO A 6 32.67 -47.63 -56.79
N SER A 7 33.64 -46.78 -57.09
CA SER A 7 33.47 -45.43 -57.64
C SER A 7 33.00 -44.30 -56.71
N LEU A 8 33.99 -43.49 -56.36
CA LEU A 8 33.91 -42.09 -55.95
C LEU A 8 33.14 -41.22 -56.97
N SER A 9 32.07 -40.56 -56.53
CA SER A 9 31.66 -39.28 -57.15
C SER A 9 30.80 -38.46 -56.20
N GLY A 10 31.28 -37.30 -55.79
CA GLY A 10 30.52 -36.40 -54.93
C GLY A 10 31.28 -35.25 -54.30
N ARG A 11 32.04 -34.48 -55.08
CA ARG A 11 32.54 -33.16 -54.65
C ARG A 11 31.44 -32.11 -54.82
N ARG A 12 31.04 -31.47 -53.71
CA ARG A 12 30.59 -30.06 -53.59
C ARG A 12 30.45 -29.79 -52.07
N ARG A 13 31.42 -29.14 -51.41
CA ARG A 13 31.41 -27.69 -51.09
C ARG A 13 29.99 -27.28 -50.65
N LEU A 14 29.72 -26.95 -49.39
CA LEU A 14 30.31 -25.84 -48.65
C LEU A 14 29.67 -25.78 -47.25
N LEU A 15 30.44 -25.24 -46.30
CA LEU A 15 30.02 -24.50 -45.10
C LEU A 15 29.55 -25.32 -43.88
N THR A 16 30.51 -25.50 -42.98
CA THR A 16 30.43 -25.19 -41.54
C THR A 16 29.04 -24.74 -41.06
N GLN A 17 28.35 -25.60 -40.30
CA GLN A 17 27.34 -25.11 -39.36
C GLN A 17 27.50 -25.85 -38.04
N ALA A 18 28.20 -25.15 -37.15
CA ALA A 18 28.50 -25.53 -35.79
C ALA A 18 27.21 -25.73 -34.98
N SER A 19 27.27 -26.73 -34.12
CA SER A 19 26.32 -27.05 -33.06
C SER A 19 25.91 -25.81 -32.23
N LEU A 20 24.64 -25.42 -32.28
CA LEU A 20 24.04 -24.47 -31.35
C LEU A 20 22.55 -24.80 -31.11
N LEU A 21 22.28 -25.88 -30.38
CA LEU A 21 21.01 -26.07 -29.65
C LEU A 21 21.40 -26.41 -28.21
N PRO A 22 21.48 -25.42 -27.29
CA PRO A 22 20.30 -25.11 -26.48
C PRO A 22 20.28 -23.63 -26.02
N LEU A 23 19.68 -22.72 -26.79
CA LEU A 23 19.53 -21.32 -26.35
C LEU A 23 18.09 -20.79 -26.49
N ALA A 24 17.10 -21.69 -26.56
CA ALA A 24 15.68 -21.33 -26.71
C ALA A 24 14.87 -21.41 -25.41
N ALA A 25 15.41 -21.97 -24.32
CA ALA A 25 14.63 -22.22 -23.10
C ALA A 25 14.68 -21.08 -22.06
N LEU A 26 15.59 -20.09 -22.18
CA LEU A 26 15.77 -19.05 -21.17
C LEU A 26 14.95 -17.76 -21.43
N ALA A 27 14.30 -17.64 -22.59
CA ALA A 27 13.55 -16.43 -22.97
C ALA A 27 12.09 -16.42 -22.48
N ALA A 28 11.56 -17.55 -21.97
CA ALA A 28 10.15 -17.68 -21.61
C ALA A 28 9.81 -17.33 -20.14
N SER A 29 10.80 -17.04 -19.30
CA SER A 29 10.62 -16.82 -17.84
C SER A 29 10.48 -15.34 -17.43
N LEU A 30 10.46 -14.39 -18.38
CA LEU A 30 10.43 -12.94 -18.08
C LEU A 30 9.03 -12.31 -18.05
N THR A 31 7.95 -13.06 -18.29
CA THR A 31 6.58 -12.48 -18.39
C THR A 31 5.68 -12.74 -17.18
N ALA A 32 6.12 -13.51 -16.19
CA ALA A 32 5.34 -13.79 -14.98
C ALA A 32 5.73 -12.82 -13.84
N GLY A 33 5.21 -11.59 -13.86
CA GLY A 33 5.53 -10.63 -12.79
C GLY A 33 4.68 -9.39 -12.62
N CYS A 34 3.76 -9.05 -13.54
CA CYS A 34 2.88 -7.89 -13.38
C CYS A 34 1.55 -8.28 -12.75
N ALA A 35 1.54 -8.60 -11.45
CA ALA A 35 0.32 -8.55 -10.67
C ALA A 35 -0.06 -7.08 -10.45
N LYS A 36 -1.23 -6.64 -10.93
CA LYS A 36 -1.74 -5.30 -10.67
C LYS A 36 -1.99 -5.16 -9.17
N PRO A 37 -1.47 -4.11 -8.50
CA PRO A 37 -1.76 -3.91 -7.09
C PRO A 37 -3.27 -3.70 -6.88
N PRO A 38 -3.83 -4.23 -5.78
CA PRO A 38 -5.24 -4.02 -5.43
C PRO A 38 -5.59 -2.53 -5.32
N ASP A 39 -6.74 -2.13 -5.86
CA ASP A 39 -7.29 -0.77 -5.75
C ASP A 39 -7.95 -0.59 -4.38
N TYR A 40 -7.17 -0.21 -3.39
CA TYR A 40 -7.68 0.09 -2.05
C TYR A 40 -8.28 1.49 -2.04
N LYS A 41 -9.57 1.59 -1.75
CA LYS A 41 -10.26 2.86 -1.49
C LYS A 41 -10.94 2.80 -0.14
N ALA A 42 -10.67 3.79 0.69
CA ALA A 42 -11.38 3.94 1.95
C ALA A 42 -12.88 4.15 1.67
N GLU A 43 -13.70 3.29 2.25
CA GLU A 43 -15.15 3.49 2.34
C GLU A 43 -15.41 4.72 3.24
N PRO A 44 -16.04 5.80 2.74
CA PRO A 44 -16.15 7.06 3.49
C PRO A 44 -16.85 6.90 4.84
N ASP A 45 -17.92 6.10 4.91
CA ASP A 45 -18.67 5.86 6.15
C ASP A 45 -17.83 5.09 7.17
N LYS A 46 -17.10 4.06 6.73
CA LYS A 46 -16.17 3.31 7.58
C LYS A 46 -15.03 4.21 8.07
N ALA A 47 -14.49 5.06 7.20
CA ALA A 47 -13.46 6.01 7.55
C ALA A 47 -13.96 7.05 8.58
N ARG A 48 -15.21 7.52 8.45
CA ARG A 48 -15.84 8.41 9.44
C ARG A 48 -15.98 7.73 10.79
N ALA A 49 -16.48 6.49 10.83
CA ALA A 49 -16.63 5.73 12.06
C ALA A 49 -15.28 5.47 12.75
N VAL A 50 -14.22 5.18 11.98
CA VAL A 50 -12.85 5.06 12.51
C VAL A 50 -12.40 6.37 13.13
N LEU A 51 -12.55 7.50 12.42
CA LEU A 51 -12.13 8.80 12.93
C LEU A 51 -12.87 9.18 14.22
N GLU A 52 -14.18 8.95 14.26
CA GLU A 52 -15.00 9.22 15.44
C GLU A 52 -14.59 8.36 16.64
N SER A 53 -14.31 7.07 16.43
CA SER A 53 -13.79 6.18 17.48
C SER A 53 -12.45 6.66 18.02
N VAL A 54 -11.54 7.07 17.12
CA VAL A 54 -10.21 7.58 17.46
C VAL A 54 -10.29 8.88 18.26
N LEU A 55 -11.11 9.84 17.82
CA LEU A 55 -11.28 11.12 18.50
C LEU A 55 -12.01 10.97 19.84
N ASN A 56 -12.97 10.05 19.95
CA ASN A 56 -13.59 9.73 21.24
C ASN A 56 -12.58 9.11 22.21
N ALA A 57 -11.73 8.19 21.76
CA ALA A 57 -10.68 7.62 22.60
C ALA A 57 -9.71 8.71 23.10
N TRP A 58 -9.34 9.68 22.25
CA TRP A 58 -8.55 10.83 22.68
C TRP A 58 -9.29 11.66 23.74
N LYS A 59 -10.56 11.98 23.50
CA LYS A 59 -11.41 12.72 24.43
C LYS A 59 -11.56 12.03 25.79
N GLU A 60 -11.57 10.71 25.80
CA GLU A 60 -11.64 9.87 27.01
C GLU A 60 -10.28 9.71 27.72
N GLY A 61 -9.22 10.36 27.21
CA GLY A 61 -7.88 10.31 27.80
C GLY A 61 -7.10 9.03 27.50
N ARG A 62 -7.57 8.19 26.57
CA ARG A 62 -6.78 7.04 26.10
C ARG A 62 -5.59 7.51 25.27
N THR A 63 -4.58 6.64 25.14
CA THR A 63 -3.39 6.93 24.34
C THR A 63 -3.50 6.33 22.94
N ALA A 64 -2.78 6.89 21.97
CA ALA A 64 -2.64 6.29 20.64
C ALA A 64 -2.07 4.85 20.71
N VAL A 65 -1.21 4.57 21.70
CA VAL A 65 -0.66 3.23 21.95
C VAL A 65 -1.75 2.23 22.35
N ASP A 66 -2.78 2.67 23.07
CA ASP A 66 -3.92 1.81 23.43
C ASP A 66 -4.77 1.42 22.22
N LEU A 67 -4.82 2.29 21.20
CA LEU A 67 -5.49 2.00 19.94
C LEU A 67 -4.69 1.00 19.08
N GLN A 68 -3.37 1.09 19.11
CA GLN A 68 -2.49 0.17 18.38
C GLN A 68 -2.59 -1.28 18.91
N LYS A 69 -2.96 -1.46 20.19
CA LYS A 69 -3.14 -2.78 20.81
C LYS A 69 -4.48 -3.45 20.46
N GLN A 70 -5.37 -2.77 19.74
CA GLN A 70 -6.67 -3.33 19.34
C GLN A 70 -6.52 -4.35 18.20
N SER A 71 -7.61 -5.08 17.93
CA SER A 71 -7.72 -5.97 16.78
C SER A 71 -8.95 -5.57 15.95
N PRO A 72 -8.78 -4.95 14.77
CA PRO A 72 -7.51 -4.61 14.12
C PRO A 72 -6.76 -3.44 14.82
N PRO A 73 -5.42 -3.36 14.70
CA PRO A 73 -4.65 -2.21 15.16
C PRO A 73 -5.06 -0.92 14.47
N VAL A 74 -5.14 0.17 15.22
CA VAL A 74 -5.36 1.52 14.68
C VAL A 74 -4.12 2.37 14.93
N TYR A 75 -3.51 2.88 13.86
CA TYR A 75 -2.31 3.72 13.92
C TYR A 75 -2.70 5.19 13.86
N VAL A 76 -2.26 5.99 14.84
CA VAL A 76 -2.56 7.43 14.88
C VAL A 76 -1.29 8.25 14.77
N ALA A 77 -1.28 9.22 13.86
CA ALA A 77 -0.19 10.17 13.64
C ALA A 77 -0.71 11.60 13.81
N ASP A 78 -1.01 11.97 15.06
CA ASP A 78 -1.28 13.34 15.47
C ASP A 78 -0.28 13.76 16.55
N GLU A 79 0.67 14.61 16.20
CA GLU A 79 1.73 15.00 17.12
C GLU A 79 1.22 15.65 18.41
N ARG A 80 0.08 16.32 18.39
CA ARG A 80 -0.45 17.01 19.58
C ARG A 80 -0.91 16.00 20.61
N TRP A 81 -1.65 15.00 20.16
CA TRP A 81 -2.04 13.89 21.01
C TRP A 81 -0.83 13.09 21.47
N LEU A 82 0.13 12.81 20.57
CA LEU A 82 1.36 12.09 20.92
C LEU A 82 2.24 12.86 21.93
N LYS A 83 2.14 14.20 21.96
CA LYS A 83 2.78 15.08 22.95
C LYS A 83 1.96 15.25 24.24
N GLY A 84 0.83 14.55 24.37
CA GLY A 84 0.01 14.53 25.59
C GLY A 84 -1.03 15.65 25.68
N ALA A 85 -1.35 16.34 24.58
CA ALA A 85 -2.45 17.30 24.61
C ALA A 85 -3.79 16.60 24.89
N GLU A 86 -4.68 17.27 25.63
CA GLU A 86 -6.00 16.76 25.96
C GLU A 86 -7.06 17.29 24.99
N LEU A 87 -8.02 16.43 24.64
CA LEU A 87 -9.17 16.79 23.81
C LEU A 87 -10.42 16.82 24.69
N THR A 88 -11.18 17.91 24.62
CA THR A 88 -12.44 18.06 25.36
C THR A 88 -13.65 17.92 24.44
N SER A 89 -13.56 18.43 23.21
CA SER A 89 -14.64 18.36 22.23
C SER A 89 -14.05 18.23 20.82
N PHE A 90 -14.85 17.71 19.88
CA PHE A 90 -14.53 17.73 18.46
C PHE A 90 -15.79 17.80 17.61
N THR A 91 -15.66 18.35 16.40
CA THR A 91 -16.71 18.35 15.37
C THR A 91 -16.13 17.87 14.05
N ILE A 92 -16.69 16.80 13.48
CA ILE A 92 -16.31 16.29 12.15
C ILE A 92 -17.25 16.89 11.11
N HIS A 93 -16.70 17.70 10.21
CA HIS A 93 -17.41 18.42 9.16
C HIS A 93 -17.51 17.58 7.88
N ALA A 94 -17.18 18.20 6.73
CA ALA A 94 -17.19 17.60 5.42
C ALA A 94 -16.07 16.57 5.24
N SER A 95 -16.32 15.62 4.36
CA SER A 95 -15.35 14.61 3.94
C SER A 95 -15.19 14.58 2.43
N ARG A 96 -14.00 14.26 1.95
CA ARG A 96 -13.74 14.04 0.52
C ARG A 96 -12.79 12.86 0.29
N PRO A 97 -12.98 12.06 -0.77
CA PRO A 97 -12.00 11.06 -1.17
C PRO A 97 -10.64 11.70 -1.46
N PHE A 98 -9.56 11.01 -1.11
CA PHE A 98 -8.20 11.43 -1.40
C PHE A 98 -7.28 10.21 -1.58
N GLY A 99 -7.01 9.84 -2.83
CA GLY A 99 -6.27 8.62 -3.14
C GLY A 99 -6.93 7.38 -2.51
N PRO A 100 -6.18 6.56 -1.73
CA PRO A 100 -6.74 5.40 -1.04
C PRO A 100 -7.45 5.75 0.27
N SER A 101 -7.44 7.03 0.68
CA SER A 101 -7.94 7.51 1.98
C SER A 101 -9.15 8.42 1.82
N THR A 102 -9.79 8.76 2.94
CA THR A 102 -10.78 9.85 3.02
C THR A 102 -10.22 10.98 3.88
N ARG A 103 -10.33 12.22 3.41
CA ARG A 103 -10.01 13.42 4.19
C ARG A 103 -11.24 13.93 4.91
N PHE A 104 -11.10 14.34 6.16
CA PHE A 104 -12.14 14.93 7.00
C PHE A 104 -11.66 16.26 7.57
N GLU A 105 -12.47 17.29 7.43
CA GLU A 105 -12.27 18.55 8.14
C GLU A 105 -12.80 18.41 9.56
N VAL A 106 -11.98 18.76 10.56
CA VAL A 106 -12.31 18.59 11.98
C VAL A 106 -11.93 19.82 12.77
N THR A 107 -12.84 20.28 13.61
CA THR A 107 -12.53 21.21 14.69
C THR A 107 -12.27 20.43 15.97
N LEU A 108 -11.12 20.68 16.60
CA LEU A 108 -10.71 20.12 17.89
C LEU A 108 -10.72 21.23 18.93
N GLU A 109 -11.15 20.91 20.14
CA GLU A 109 -11.13 21.84 21.27
C GLU A 109 -10.61 21.14 22.52
N GLY A 110 -9.73 21.83 23.25
CA GLY A 110 -9.22 21.38 24.53
C GLY A 110 -8.44 22.48 25.25
N PRO A 111 -7.93 22.20 26.45
CA PRO A 111 -7.09 23.15 27.18
C PRO A 111 -5.77 23.45 26.45
N ALA A 112 -5.04 24.47 26.91
CA ALA A 112 -3.69 24.70 26.42
C ALA A 112 -2.81 23.45 26.69
N PRO A 113 -1.97 23.02 25.74
CA PRO A 113 -1.55 23.75 24.54
C PRO A 113 -2.44 23.53 23.30
N LEU A 114 -3.50 22.71 23.36
CA LEU A 114 -4.35 22.43 22.20
C LEU A 114 -5.15 23.67 21.78
N GLY A 115 -5.96 24.23 22.69
CA GLY A 115 -6.93 25.28 22.36
C GLY A 115 -7.94 24.82 21.29
N THR A 116 -8.53 25.77 20.57
CA THR A 116 -9.36 25.47 19.38
C THR A 116 -8.48 25.36 18.13
N LYS A 117 -8.59 24.26 17.40
CA LYS A 117 -7.82 23.99 16.17
C LYS A 117 -8.70 23.40 15.08
N ASN A 118 -8.60 23.96 13.88
CA ASN A 118 -9.16 23.34 12.67
C ASN A 118 -8.06 22.54 11.97
N VAL A 119 -8.33 21.27 11.68
CA VAL A 119 -7.40 20.36 11.01
C VAL A 119 -8.08 19.49 9.98
N VAL A 120 -7.27 18.89 9.12
CA VAL A 120 -7.69 17.84 8.22
C VAL A 120 -7.10 16.53 8.71
N TYR A 121 -7.94 15.50 8.88
CA TYR A 121 -7.48 14.13 9.08
C TYR A 121 -7.58 13.36 7.77
N MET A 122 -6.56 12.57 7.47
CA MET A 122 -6.56 11.56 6.43
C MET A 122 -6.73 10.19 7.06
N VAL A 123 -7.76 9.48 6.64
CA VAL A 123 -8.15 8.19 7.21
C VAL A 123 -8.06 7.10 6.16
N SER A 124 -7.26 6.09 6.44
CA SER A 124 -7.15 4.87 5.64
C SER A 124 -7.79 3.71 6.40
N THR A 125 -8.56 2.89 5.71
CA THR A 125 -9.19 1.70 6.29
C THR A 125 -8.59 0.39 5.77
N GLN A 126 -7.68 0.47 4.80
CA GLN A 126 -6.99 -0.65 4.15
C GLN A 126 -5.59 -0.24 3.67
N PRO A 127 -4.62 -1.18 3.64
CA PRO A 127 -4.68 -2.51 4.26
C PRO A 127 -4.61 -2.46 5.80
N ALA A 128 -4.10 -1.37 6.36
CA ALA A 128 -4.10 -1.09 7.79
C ALA A 128 -4.99 0.12 8.09
N ILE A 129 -5.58 0.16 9.29
CA ILE A 129 -6.37 1.30 9.73
C ILE A 129 -5.44 2.37 10.27
N SER A 130 -5.47 3.57 9.68
CA SER A 130 -4.67 4.70 10.14
C SER A 130 -5.43 6.02 10.09
N VAL A 131 -5.11 6.90 11.03
CA VAL A 131 -5.59 8.28 11.12
C VAL A 131 -4.38 9.19 11.28
N ALA A 132 -4.13 10.03 10.30
CA ALA A 132 -3.00 10.96 10.30
C ALA A 132 -3.47 12.38 10.00
N LEU A 133 -2.70 13.37 10.43
CA LEU A 133 -2.93 14.74 9.95
C LEU A 133 -2.66 14.80 8.44
N GLY A 134 -3.56 15.46 7.73
CA GLY A 134 -3.41 15.78 6.32
C GLY A 134 -3.04 17.25 6.14
N ASP A 135 -2.39 17.51 5.00
CA ASP A 135 -2.04 18.85 4.52
C ASP A 135 -3.24 19.57 3.88
#